data_AF-A0A853A7R4-F1
#
_entry.id   AF-A0A853A7R4-F1
#
_cell.length_a   1.000
_cell.length_b   1.000
_cell.length_c   1.000
_cell.angle_alpha   90.00
_cell.angle_beta   90.00
_cell.angle_gamma   90.00
#
_symmetry.space_group_name_H-M   'P 1'
#
loop_
_entity.id
_entity.type
_entity.pdbx_description
1 polymer ?
#
loop_
_entity_poly.entity_id
_entity_poly.type
_entity_poly.pdbx_seq_one_letter_code
_entity_poly.pdbx_strand_id
1 'polypeptide(L)'
;MEGEEELALFAAVAERLRQAHRHVRALDAPVETKAALTRRLLVITEAAKYDLAHADRRLRWFVMAMERGEPPFAARPDSPTSLRHKGDSSVW
;
A
#
# COMPACT_ATOMS: atom_id res chain seq x y z
N MET A 1 5.14 30.50 3.62
CA MET A 1 4.57 29.59 2.61
C MET A 1 5.13 28.18 2.77
N GLU A 2 6.44 27.96 2.91
CA GLU A 2 7.03 26.61 3.12
C GLU A 2 6.44 25.85 4.32
N GLY A 3 6.23 26.50 5.47
CA GLY A 3 5.59 25.89 6.63
C GLY A 3 4.09 25.57 6.44
N GLU A 4 3.38 26.28 5.56
CA GLU A 4 1.97 26.00 5.25
C GLU A 4 1.87 24.79 4.29
N GLU A 5 2.80 24.68 3.34
CA GLU A 5 2.92 23.54 2.43
C GLU A 5 3.27 22.25 3.17
N GLU A 6 4.20 22.32 4.13
CA GLU A 6 4.56 21.19 4.99
C GLU A 6 3.38 20.75 5.88
N LEU A 7 2.67 21.71 6.48
CA LEU A 7 1.48 21.44 7.29
C LEU A 7 0.37 20.77 6.46
N ALA A 8 0.16 21.26 5.24
CA ALA A 8 -0.81 20.68 4.30
C ALA A 8 -0.43 19.24 3.92
N LEU A 9 0.87 18.98 3.67
CA LEU A 9 1.36 17.64 3.39
C LEU A 9 1.16 16.71 4.59
N PHE A 10 1.43 17.18 5.81
CA PHE A 10 1.20 16.42 7.03
C PHE A 10 -0.27 16.05 7.20
N ALA A 11 -1.18 17.02 7.02
CA ALA A 11 -2.62 16.79 7.07
C ALA A 11 -3.07 15.75 6.03
N ALA A 12 -2.55 15.85 4.81
CA ALA A 12 -2.86 14.93 3.73
C ALA A 12 -2.33 13.52 4.01
N VAL A 13 -1.14 13.37 4.61
CA VAL A 13 -0.60 12.07 5.06
C VAL A 13 -1.47 11.47 6.17
N ALA A 14 -1.88 12.27 7.16
CA ALA A 14 -2.73 11.82 8.26
C ALA A 14 -4.11 11.33 7.79
N GLU A 15 -4.74 12.02 6.82
CA GLU A 15 -6.00 11.56 6.23
C GLU A 15 -5.82 10.23 5.49
N ARG A 16 -4.77 10.09 4.69
CA ARG A 16 -4.50 8.85 3.95
C ARG A 16 -4.20 7.66 4.87
N LEU A 17 -3.51 7.88 5.98
CA LEU A 17 -3.33 6.84 7.02
C LEU A 17 -4.68 6.39 7.58
N ARG A 18 -5.55 7.34 7.94
CA ARG A 18 -6.90 7.03 8.43
C ARG A 18 -7.69 6.23 7.39
N GLN A 19 -7.66 6.63 6.13
CA GLN A 19 -8.30 5.90 5.04
C GLN A 19 -7.74 4.47 4.89
N ALA A 20 -6.41 4.32 4.87
CA ALA A 20 -5.77 3.01 4.76
C ALA A 20 -6.16 2.07 5.92
N HIS A 21 -6.16 2.56 7.16
CA HIS A 21 -6.61 1.77 8.31
C HIS A 21 -8.08 1.37 8.22
N ARG A 22 -8.96 2.25 7.73
CA ARG A 22 -10.37 1.90 7.49
C ARG A 22 -10.50 0.78 6.45
N HIS A 23 -9.79 0.87 5.33
CA HIS A 23 -9.82 -0.18 4.31
C HIS A 23 -9.30 -1.52 4.85
N VAL A 24 -8.19 -1.54 5.58
CA VAL A 24 -7.65 -2.79 6.17
C VAL A 24 -8.65 -3.41 7.15
N ARG A 25 -9.35 -2.59 7.95
CA ARG A 25 -10.37 -3.08 8.88
C ARG A 25 -11.60 -3.64 8.15
N ALA A 26 -12.05 -2.97 7.10
CA ALA A 26 -13.22 -3.34 6.31
C ALA A 26 -12.96 -4.50 5.33
N LEU A 27 -11.70 -4.76 4.97
CA LEU A 27 -11.31 -5.83 4.08
C LEU A 27 -11.78 -7.18 4.63
N ASP A 28 -12.48 -7.97 3.82
CA ASP A 28 -12.82 -9.35 4.18
C ASP A 28 -11.66 -10.28 3.79
N ALA A 29 -10.72 -10.45 4.71
CA ALA A 29 -9.49 -11.21 4.52
C ALA A 29 -9.05 -11.88 5.82
N PRO A 30 -8.21 -12.94 5.74
CA PRO A 30 -7.63 -13.60 6.90
C PRO A 30 -6.89 -12.63 7.83
N VAL A 31 -6.85 -12.97 9.12
CA VAL A 31 -6.23 -12.16 10.17
C VAL A 31 -4.74 -11.92 9.87
N GLU A 32 -4.07 -12.93 9.34
CA GLU A 32 -2.65 -12.90 8.96
C GLU A 32 -2.41 -11.87 7.84
N THR A 33 -3.33 -11.79 6.87
CA THR A 33 -3.29 -10.79 5.79
C THR A 33 -3.48 -9.39 6.35
N LYS A 34 -4.48 -9.17 7.22
CA LYS A 34 -4.70 -7.87 7.89
C LYS A 34 -3.50 -7.46 8.74
N ALA A 35 -2.88 -8.40 9.44
CA ALA A 35 -1.68 -8.16 10.23
C ALA A 35 -0.48 -7.76 9.35
N ALA A 36 -0.27 -8.43 8.21
CA ALA A 36 0.78 -8.06 7.26
C ALA A 36 0.58 -6.65 6.69
N LEU A 37 -0.66 -6.30 6.33
CA LEU A 37 -1.01 -4.95 5.87
C LEU A 37 -0.76 -3.90 6.95
N THR A 38 -1.13 -4.20 8.20
CA THR A 38 -0.92 -3.31 9.34
C THR A 38 0.57 -3.08 9.60
N ARG A 39 1.41 -4.12 9.57
CA ARG A 39 2.87 -3.98 9.67
C ARG A 39 3.44 -3.10 8.57
N ARG A 40 2.88 -3.17 7.35
CA ARG A 40 3.32 -2.33 6.23
C ARG A 40 2.94 -0.86 6.43
N LEU A 41 1.77 -0.58 7.00
CA LEU A 41 1.40 0.79 7.40
C LEU A 41 2.39 1.34 8.44
N LEU A 42 2.81 0.51 9.41
CA LEU A 42 3.82 0.92 10.40
C LEU A 42 5.16 1.32 9.75
N VAL A 43 5.63 0.55 8.76
CA VAL A 43 6.85 0.90 8.01
C VAL A 43 6.70 2.23 7.27
N ILE A 44 5.52 2.51 6.70
CA ILE A 44 5.28 3.77 6.00
C ILE A 44 5.22 4.95 6.99
N THR A 45 4.62 4.77 8.17
CA THR A 45 4.62 5.80 9.22
C THR A 45 6.01 6.08 9.78
N GLU A 46 6.87 5.07 9.88
CA GLU A 46 8.27 5.29 10.27
C GLU A 46 9.02 6.12 9.20
N ALA A 47 8.79 5.84 7.91
CA ALA A 47 9.38 6.64 6.84
C ALA A 47 8.92 8.11 6.87
N ALA A 48 7.67 8.37 7.30
CA ALA A 48 7.12 9.72 7.38
C ALA A 48 7.89 10.65 8.35
N LYS A 49 8.63 10.08 9.32
CA LYS A 49 9.46 10.85 10.25
C LYS A 49 10.67 11.49 9.60
N TYR A 50 11.13 10.95 8.47
CA TYR A 50 12.36 11.36 7.80
C TYR A 50 12.10 11.89 6.38
N ASP A 51 11.07 11.37 5.70
CA ASP A 51 10.66 11.81 4.36
C ASP A 51 9.13 11.71 4.24
N LEU A 52 8.47 12.81 4.56
CA LEU A 52 7.02 12.93 4.52
C LEU A 52 6.47 12.77 3.10
N ALA A 53 7.16 13.29 2.09
CA ALA A 53 6.74 13.20 0.69
C ALA A 53 6.85 11.77 0.14
N HIS A 54 7.85 11.01 0.56
CA HIS A 54 7.97 9.59 0.23
C HIS A 54 6.88 8.77 0.89
N ALA A 55 6.62 8.98 2.18
CA ALA A 55 5.54 8.30 2.90
C ALA A 55 4.17 8.57 2.25
N ASP A 56 3.93 9.82 1.87
CA ASP A 56 2.74 10.25 1.15
C ASP A 56 2.53 9.50 -0.18
N ARG A 57 3.57 9.39 -1.02
CA ARG A 57 3.52 8.62 -2.28
C ARG A 57 3.19 7.14 -2.02
N ARG A 58 3.80 6.54 -1.00
CA ARG A 58 3.54 5.14 -0.64
C ARG A 58 2.12 4.92 -0.14
N LEU A 59 1.57 5.85 0.65
CA LEU A 59 0.19 5.79 1.13
C LEU A 59 -0.81 5.91 0.00
N ARG A 60 -0.59 6.84 -0.95
CA ARG A 60 -1.44 6.96 -2.14
C ARG A 60 -1.54 5.65 -2.90
N TRP A 61 -0.39 5.03 -3.17
CA TRP A 61 -0.37 3.75 -3.88
C TRP A 61 -1.03 2.63 -3.06
N PHE A 62 -0.78 2.58 -1.74
CA PHE A 62 -1.41 1.60 -0.86
C PHE A 62 -2.94 1.69 -0.88
N VAL A 63 -3.49 2.91 -0.73
CA VAL A 63 -4.94 3.15 -0.76
C VAL A 63 -5.52 2.79 -2.13
N MET A 64 -4.90 3.25 -3.22
CA MET A 64 -5.34 2.91 -4.58
C MET A 64 -5.36 1.41 -4.84
N ALA A 65 -4.34 0.67 -4.41
CA ALA A 65 -4.30 -0.78 -4.58
C ALA A 65 -5.45 -1.45 -3.80
N MET A 66 -5.69 -1.03 -2.55
CA MET A 66 -6.81 -1.52 -1.75
C MET A 66 -8.18 -1.22 -2.38
N GLU A 67 -8.35 -0.03 -2.96
CA GLU A 67 -9.58 0.34 -3.68
C GLU A 67 -9.80 -0.48 -4.96
N ARG A 68 -8.71 -0.87 -5.64
CA ARG A 68 -8.75 -1.73 -6.83
C ARG A 68 -8.91 -3.22 -6.50
N GLY A 69 -8.89 -3.59 -5.22
CA GLY A 69 -8.80 -5.00 -4.80
C GLY A 69 -7.46 -5.65 -5.18
N GLU A 70 -6.46 -4.83 -5.51
CA GLU A 70 -5.12 -5.28 -5.82
C GLU A 70 -4.32 -5.43 -4.53
N PRO A 71 -3.43 -6.43 -4.46
CA PRO A 71 -2.52 -6.54 -3.34
C PRO A 71 -1.60 -5.31 -3.26
N PRO A 72 -1.60 -4.52 -2.16
CA PRO A 72 -0.68 -3.39 -1.96
C PRO A 72 0.76 -3.86 -1.62
N PHE A 73 1.14 -5.02 -2.16
CA PHE A 73 2.46 -5.63 -2.15
C PHE A 73 2.93 -6.05 -3.55
N ALA A 74 2.07 -5.96 -4.58
CA ALA A 74 2.43 -6.22 -5.99
C ALA A 74 3.19 -5.04 -6.60
N ALA A 75 4.36 -4.77 -6.04
CA ALA A 75 5.48 -4.17 -6.74
C ALA A 75 6.71 -4.37 -5.86
N ARG A 76 7.36 -5.52 -6.03
CA ARG A 76 8.81 -5.44 -6.20
C ARG A 76 9.01 -4.79 -7.57
N PRO A 77 9.65 -3.61 -7.70
CA PRO A 77 9.85 -2.95 -9.00
C PRO A 77 10.76 -3.73 -9.99
N ASP A 78 11.03 -5.00 -9.74
CA ASP A 78 12.05 -5.81 -10.42
C ASP A 78 11.75 -7.33 -10.41
N SER A 79 10.54 -7.77 -10.06
CA SER A 79 10.17 -9.20 -10.20
C SER A 79 9.34 -9.44 -11.47
N PRO A 80 9.84 -10.25 -12.43
CA PRO A 80 9.09 -10.59 -13.64
C PRO A 80 7.92 -11.48 -13.26
N THR A 81 6.76 -10.88 -13.00
CA THR A 81 5.51 -11.62 -12.86
C THR A 81 4.98 -11.90 -14.25
N SER A 82 5.70 -12.74 -15.00
CA SER A 82 5.20 -13.28 -16.26
C SER A 82 4.53 -14.62 -15.96
N LEU A 83 3.20 -14.57 -15.91
CA LEU A 83 2.32 -15.56 -16.53
C LEU A 83 2.92 -16.96 -16.73
N ARG A 84 2.61 -17.87 -15.82
CA ARG A 84 2.54 -19.30 -16.13
C ARG A 84 1.19 -19.87 -15.72
N HIS A 85 0.16 -19.41 -16.41
CA HIS A 85 -1.02 -20.22 -16.70
C HIS A 85 -0.96 -20.62 -18.18
N LYS A 86 -0.34 -21.77 -18.41
CA LYS A 86 -0.58 -22.65 -19.56
C LYS A 86 -0.44 -24.04 -18.94
N GLY A 87 -1.53 -24.59 -18.43
CA GLY A 87 -2.64 -25.01 -19.27
C GLY A 87 -2.22 -26.36 -19.83
N ASP A 88 -2.76 -27.41 -19.22
CA ASP A 88 -2.91 -28.75 -19.78
C ASP A 88 -2.87 -28.76 -21.31
N SER A 89 -1.89 -29.45 -21.87
CA SER A 89 -1.87 -29.99 -23.23
C SER A 89 -0.68 -30.96 -23.24
N SER A 90 -0.94 -32.23 -22.94
CA SER A 90 -1.22 -33.27 -23.94
C SER A 90 0.04 -33.90 -24.51
N VAL A 91 0.28 -35.13 -24.04
CA VAL A 91 0.63 -36.35 -24.79
C VAL A 91 1.79 -36.30 -25.81
N TRP A 92 2.70 -37.27 -25.61
CA TRP A 92 3.84 -37.73 -26.41
C TRP A 92 5.17 -37.00 -26.19
#